data_AF-A0A1C4UYJ4-F1
#
_entry.id   AF-A0A1C4UYJ4-F1
#
_cell.length_a   1.000
_cell.length_b   1.000
_cell.length_c   1.000
_cell.angle_alpha   90.00
_cell.angle_beta   90.00
_cell.angle_gamma   90.00
#
_symmetry.space_group_name_H-M   'P 1'
#
loop_
_entity.id
_entity.type
_entity.pdbx_description
1 polymer ?
#
loop_
_entity_poly.entity_id
_entity_poly.type
_entity_poly.pdbx_seq_one_letter_code
_entity_poly.pdbx_strand_id
1 'polypeptide(L)'
;MPGTRRARPSPGAAITSSPWIVVSIGVIVMVVLLVVALGSVRGRRTFAEAPPPAPTISLPQVPVATPTAPGATTRPPAPASGPVVPGLSPRSTVLPARPAPRPSASASGSGSRPAAPPPAAPPPVTGRYGVVSSFDGGFVGEVRLVNATGAARGWTVRLAFPRGRLVAVWVSGAEQGRGGFTDGVLTYRSGVDLAPGASVALQFHFEQTGTTRPSSCTVDGAACSGL
;
A
#
# COMPACT_ATOMS: atom_id res chain seq x y z
N MET A 1 59.84 -28.72 37.04
CA MET A 1 59.96 -27.24 36.96
C MET A 1 59.81 -26.82 35.50
N PRO A 2 59.37 -25.60 35.16
CA PRO A 2 58.14 -24.89 35.47
C PRO A 2 57.35 -24.57 34.17
N GLY A 3 56.05 -24.25 34.30
CA GLY A 3 55.15 -23.99 33.18
C GLY A 3 55.36 -22.64 32.49
N THR A 4 54.89 -22.55 31.24
CA THR A 4 54.68 -21.28 30.56
C THR A 4 53.22 -21.17 30.12
N ARG A 5 52.45 -20.43 30.91
CA ARG A 5 51.16 -19.86 30.50
C ARG A 5 51.44 -18.91 29.34
N ARG A 6 50.94 -19.19 28.14
CA ARG A 6 50.79 -18.13 27.13
C ARG A 6 49.54 -17.34 27.44
N ALA A 7 49.76 -16.05 27.61
CA ALA A 7 48.78 -15.05 27.99
C ALA A 7 47.62 -14.96 26.99
N ARG A 8 46.42 -14.72 27.52
CA ARG A 8 45.27 -14.23 26.76
C ARG A 8 45.61 -12.87 26.14
N PRO A 9 45.16 -12.56 24.92
CA PRO A 9 45.15 -11.19 24.43
C PRO A 9 44.08 -10.39 25.20
N SER A 10 44.51 -9.33 25.89
CA SER A 10 43.61 -8.27 26.36
C SER A 10 43.20 -7.40 25.17
N PRO A 11 41.90 -7.09 24.98
CA PRO A 11 41.47 -6.05 24.08
C PRO A 11 41.58 -4.71 24.84
N GLY A 12 42.74 -4.08 24.72
CA GLY A 12 43.02 -2.80 25.36
C GLY A 12 43.48 -1.78 24.32
N ALA A 13 42.52 -0.99 23.86
CA ALA A 13 42.65 0.38 23.37
C ALA A 13 44.02 0.79 22.76
N ALA A 14 44.07 0.78 21.43
CA ALA A 14 44.89 1.69 20.66
C ALA A 14 44.04 2.24 19.50
N ILE A 15 43.02 3.03 19.82
CA ILE A 15 42.42 3.94 18.85
C ILE A 15 43.40 5.12 18.73
N THR A 16 44.56 4.83 18.15
CA THR A 16 45.40 5.84 17.55
C THR A 16 44.58 6.36 16.38
N SER A 17 44.33 7.67 16.38
CA SER A 17 43.67 8.39 15.30
C SER A 17 44.34 8.09 13.96
N SER A 18 43.88 7.02 13.30
CA SER A 18 44.33 6.66 11.97
C SER A 18 43.90 7.82 11.06
N PRO A 19 44.84 8.48 10.36
CA PRO A 19 44.54 9.64 9.52
C PRO A 19 43.37 9.39 8.54
N TRP A 20 43.21 8.14 8.12
CA TRP A 20 42.14 7.68 7.25
C TRP A 20 40.73 7.79 7.86
N ILE A 21 40.60 7.67 9.18
CA ILE A 21 39.31 7.82 9.88
C ILE A 21 38.86 9.28 9.84
N VAL A 22 39.78 10.23 10.08
CA VAL A 22 39.47 11.66 10.02
C VAL A 22 39.09 12.07 8.60
N VAL A 23 39.81 11.56 7.58
CA VAL A 23 39.48 11.78 6.17
C VAL A 23 38.11 11.18 5.84
N SER A 24 37.82 9.95 6.29
CA SER A 24 36.53 9.30 6.05
C SER A 24 35.38 10.07 6.68
N ILE A 25 35.55 10.52 7.93
CA ILE A 25 34.57 11.35 8.63
C ILE A 25 34.37 12.67 7.87
N GLY A 26 35.45 13.33 7.44
CA GLY A 26 35.39 14.57 6.67
C GLY A 26 34.64 14.41 5.34
N VAL A 27 34.90 13.33 4.60
CA VAL A 27 34.21 13.03 3.34
C VAL A 27 32.73 12.75 3.59
N ILE A 28 32.39 11.98 4.62
CA ILE A 28 30.98 11.71 4.98
C ILE A 28 30.25 13.01 5.30
N VAL A 29 30.85 13.88 6.13
CA VAL A 29 30.26 15.18 6.47
C VAL A 29 30.09 16.04 5.22
N MET A 30 31.10 16.09 4.33
CA MET A 30 31.03 16.85 3.09
C MET A 30 29.90 16.35 2.16
N VAL A 31 29.75 15.03 2.02
CA VAL A 31 28.67 14.42 1.21
C VAL A 31 27.29 14.71 1.80
N VAL A 32 27.14 14.57 3.12
CA VAL A 32 25.88 14.87 3.81
C VAL A 32 25.50 16.34 3.63
N LEU A 33 26.45 17.25 3.81
CA LEU A 33 26.22 18.69 3.57
C LEU A 33 25.85 18.97 2.11
N LEU A 34 26.48 18.30 1.15
CA LEU A 34 26.15 18.43 -0.28
C LEU A 34 24.71 17.98 -0.56
N VAL A 35 24.27 16.86 0.01
CA VAL A 35 22.90 16.34 -0.13
C VAL A 35 21.88 17.31 0.50
N VAL A 36 22.17 17.85 1.69
CA VAL A 36 21.32 18.85 2.35
C VAL A 36 21.27 20.15 1.52
N ALA A 37 22.39 20.59 0.96
CA ALA A 37 22.45 21.75 0.09
C ALA A 37 21.62 21.54 -1.19
N LEU A 38 21.76 20.39 -1.87
CA LEU A 38 20.96 20.05 -3.05
C LEU A 38 19.47 19.93 -2.73
N GLY A 39 19.12 19.36 -1.57
CA GLY A 39 17.75 19.28 -1.08
C GLY A 39 17.14 20.67 -0.79
N SER A 40 17.90 21.54 -0.13
CA SER A 40 17.44 22.91 0.20
C SER A 40 17.28 23.80 -1.04
N VAL A 41 18.14 23.66 -2.05
CA VAL A 41 18.01 24.37 -3.32
C VAL A 41 16.77 23.90 -4.09
N ARG A 42 16.48 22.59 -4.09
CA ARG A 42 15.26 22.06 -4.72
C ARG A 42 13.99 22.47 -3.96
N GLY A 43 14.02 22.54 -2.62
CA GLY A 43 12.91 23.01 -1.80
C GLY A 43 12.61 24.51 -1.92
N ARG A 44 13.62 25.35 -2.19
CA ARG A 44 13.40 26.79 -2.48
C ARG A 44 12.82 27.06 -3.86
N ARG A 45 13.00 26.17 -4.85
CA ARG A 45 12.47 26.38 -6.21
C ARG A 45 11.00 25.99 -6.37
N THR A 46 10.38 25.29 -5.43
CA THR A 46 8.92 25.05 -5.42
C THR A 46 8.12 26.16 -4.76
N PHE A 47 8.78 27.11 -4.09
CA PHE A 47 8.13 28.20 -3.33
C PHE A 47 8.35 29.60 -3.93
N ALA A 48 9.06 29.71 -5.06
CA ALA A 48 9.24 30.97 -5.78
C ALA A 48 8.43 30.95 -7.07
N GLU A 49 7.10 31.02 -6.96
CA GLU A 49 6.20 31.68 -7.92
C GLU A 49 4.81 31.84 -7.28
N ALA A 50 4.63 32.90 -6.51
CA ALA A 50 3.30 33.46 -6.24
C ALA A 50 3.46 34.99 -6.24
N PRO A 51 2.93 35.70 -7.24
CA PRO A 51 2.91 37.16 -7.22
C PRO A 51 2.13 37.64 -5.98
N PRO A 52 2.59 38.70 -5.29
CA PRO A 52 1.85 39.25 -4.16
C PRO A 52 0.46 39.73 -4.63
N PRO A 53 -0.63 39.50 -3.87
CA PRO A 53 -1.91 40.11 -4.18
C PRO A 53 -1.77 41.63 -4.05
N ALA A 54 -2.09 42.34 -5.13
CA ALA A 54 -2.08 43.79 -5.15
C ALA A 54 -2.99 44.36 -4.05
N PRO A 55 -2.57 45.39 -3.30
CA PRO A 55 -3.43 46.06 -2.34
C PRO A 55 -4.57 46.76 -3.09
N THR A 56 -5.81 46.32 -2.86
CA THR A 56 -7.02 46.98 -3.36
C THR A 56 -7.24 48.29 -2.60
N ILE A 57 -6.66 49.37 -3.12
CA ILE A 57 -7.04 50.74 -2.76
C ILE A 57 -8.24 51.10 -3.64
N SER A 58 -9.41 51.20 -3.02
CA SER A 58 -10.63 51.70 -3.67
C SER A 58 -10.45 53.17 -4.04
N LEU A 59 -10.24 53.45 -5.32
CA LEU A 59 -10.37 54.81 -5.88
C LEU A 59 -11.62 54.88 -6.77
N PRO A 60 -12.38 55.99 -6.70
CA PRO A 60 -13.62 56.18 -7.46
C PRO A 60 -13.35 56.23 -8.97
N GLN A 61 -14.18 55.50 -9.72
CA GLN A 61 -14.06 55.30 -11.16
C GLN A 61 -14.42 56.57 -11.95
N VAL A 62 -13.51 56.99 -12.83
CA VAL A 62 -13.76 57.95 -13.91
C VAL A 62 -13.82 57.16 -15.22
N PRO A 63 -14.88 57.29 -16.05
CA PRO A 63 -14.99 56.53 -17.28
C PRO A 63 -14.20 57.20 -18.39
N VAL A 64 -13.21 56.51 -18.95
CA VAL A 64 -12.57 56.89 -20.22
C VAL A 64 -12.86 55.80 -21.25
N ALA A 65 -13.63 56.19 -22.25
CA ALA A 65 -13.97 55.39 -23.42
C ALA A 65 -12.75 55.19 -24.33
N THR A 66 -12.69 54.05 -25.02
CA THR A 66 -11.95 53.92 -26.29
C THR A 66 -12.60 52.84 -27.17
N PRO A 67 -12.55 53.01 -28.51
CA PRO A 67 -13.60 52.56 -29.40
C PRO A 67 -13.22 51.34 -30.27
N THR A 68 -14.28 50.66 -30.73
CA THR A 68 -14.53 50.21 -32.11
C THR A 68 -13.69 49.05 -32.70
N ALA A 69 -14.40 47.91 -32.85
CA ALA A 69 -14.15 46.83 -33.83
C ALA A 69 -14.24 47.32 -35.29
N PRO A 70 -13.85 46.53 -36.30
CA PRO A 70 -14.91 45.81 -37.02
C PRO A 70 -14.50 44.49 -37.72
N GLY A 71 -15.52 43.67 -37.99
CA GLY A 71 -15.49 42.51 -38.91
C GLY A 71 -16.49 41.44 -38.44
N ALA A 72 -17.81 41.68 -38.56
CA ALA A 72 -18.67 41.23 -39.67
C ALA A 72 -18.79 39.68 -39.70
N THR A 73 -19.95 39.00 -39.68
CA THR A 73 -21.27 39.30 -40.25
C THR A 73 -22.27 38.21 -39.74
N THR A 74 -23.51 38.59 -39.35
CA THR A 74 -24.82 37.97 -39.75
C THR A 74 -25.04 36.46 -39.54
N ARG A 75 -26.09 35.87 -38.93
CA ARG A 75 -27.44 36.26 -38.43
C ARG A 75 -28.04 35.04 -37.66
N PRO A 76 -28.99 35.22 -36.71
CA PRO A 76 -29.65 34.17 -35.89
C PRO A 76 -31.08 33.85 -36.39
N PRO A 77 -32.00 33.26 -35.58
CA PRO A 77 -32.05 31.92 -35.00
C PRO A 77 -33.32 31.14 -35.45
N ALA A 78 -33.40 29.82 -35.22
CA ALA A 78 -34.69 29.13 -35.10
C ALA A 78 -34.57 27.79 -34.33
N PRO A 79 -35.38 27.58 -33.29
CA PRO A 79 -35.61 26.28 -32.66
C PRO A 79 -36.85 25.59 -33.26
N ALA A 80 -36.94 24.26 -33.17
CA ALA A 80 -38.13 23.50 -32.76
C ALA A 80 -38.12 22.02 -33.20
N SER A 81 -38.77 21.21 -32.38
CA SER A 81 -39.47 19.94 -32.69
C SER A 81 -38.62 18.66 -32.71
N GLY A 82 -38.90 17.62 -31.92
CA GLY A 82 -40.03 17.38 -31.03
C GLY A 82 -39.89 16.07 -30.24
N PRO A 83 -40.83 15.78 -29.33
CA PRO A 83 -40.92 14.49 -28.62
C PRO A 83 -41.90 13.56 -29.37
N VAL A 84 -41.59 12.25 -29.45
CA VAL A 84 -42.54 11.25 -29.95
C VAL A 84 -42.80 10.16 -28.91
N VAL A 85 -44.10 9.93 -28.73
CA VAL A 85 -44.91 9.19 -27.75
C VAL A 85 -44.89 7.65 -28.00
N PRO A 86 -45.40 6.82 -27.06
CA PRO A 86 -45.10 5.39 -26.92
C PRO A 86 -45.90 4.47 -27.87
N GLY A 87 -45.24 3.38 -28.30
CA GLY A 87 -45.77 2.38 -29.20
C GLY A 87 -46.20 1.09 -28.49
N LEU A 88 -47.46 0.75 -28.69
CA LEU A 88 -48.22 -0.39 -28.20
C LEU A 88 -47.75 -1.74 -28.81
N SER A 89 -47.98 -2.80 -28.05
CA SER A 89 -47.83 -4.22 -28.39
C SER A 89 -48.41 -4.64 -29.75
N PRO A 90 -47.88 -5.74 -30.31
CA PRO A 90 -48.77 -6.81 -30.76
C PRO A 90 -48.33 -8.21 -30.24
N ARG A 91 -49.19 -8.73 -29.36
CA ARG A 91 -49.68 -10.11 -29.29
C ARG A 91 -49.08 -11.09 -30.32
N SER A 92 -48.24 -12.02 -29.84
CA SER A 92 -48.04 -13.32 -30.52
C SER A 92 -48.62 -14.42 -29.65
N THR A 93 -49.77 -14.92 -30.10
CA THR A 93 -50.48 -16.07 -29.57
C THR A 93 -50.01 -17.29 -30.34
N VAL A 94 -49.24 -18.20 -29.72
CA VAL A 94 -49.04 -19.56 -30.25
C VAL A 94 -49.04 -20.56 -29.09
N LEU A 95 -50.12 -21.33 -29.01
CA LEU A 95 -50.29 -22.66 -28.39
C LEU A 95 -51.05 -23.48 -29.45
N PRO A 96 -51.06 -24.84 -29.46
CA PRO A 96 -50.60 -25.77 -28.43
C PRO A 96 -49.84 -27.03 -28.98
N ALA A 97 -49.15 -27.77 -28.10
CA ALA A 97 -49.03 -29.22 -28.25
C ALA A 97 -48.83 -29.91 -26.88
N ARG A 98 -49.75 -30.82 -26.59
CA ARG A 98 -49.90 -31.64 -25.38
C ARG A 98 -48.99 -32.87 -25.47
N PRO A 99 -48.37 -33.31 -24.36
CA PRO A 99 -48.45 -34.73 -24.01
C PRO A 99 -49.01 -34.99 -22.60
N ALA A 100 -49.55 -36.19 -22.46
CA ALA A 100 -50.39 -36.74 -21.39
C ALA A 100 -49.71 -36.93 -20.01
N PRO A 101 -50.51 -37.09 -18.93
CA PRO A 101 -50.00 -37.36 -17.57
C PRO A 101 -49.70 -38.85 -17.36
N ARG A 102 -48.63 -39.16 -16.61
CA ARG A 102 -48.39 -40.48 -16.00
C ARG A 102 -47.86 -40.30 -14.57
N PRO A 103 -48.05 -41.29 -13.67
CA PRO A 103 -48.48 -41.05 -12.30
C PRO A 103 -47.32 -41.02 -11.31
N SER A 104 -47.63 -40.42 -10.17
CA SER A 104 -46.84 -40.35 -8.94
C SER A 104 -46.22 -41.69 -8.52
N ALA A 105 -44.92 -41.65 -8.22
CA ALA A 105 -44.31 -42.54 -7.26
C ALA A 105 -43.80 -41.69 -6.10
N SER A 106 -44.56 -41.68 -5.01
CA SER A 106 -44.06 -41.29 -3.70
C SER A 106 -43.08 -42.35 -3.22
N ALA A 107 -41.86 -41.95 -2.87
CA ALA A 107 -41.02 -42.70 -1.94
C ALA A 107 -40.21 -41.71 -1.11
N SER A 108 -40.56 -41.71 0.17
CA SER A 108 -40.01 -40.94 1.27
C SER A 108 -38.49 -41.05 1.38
N GLY A 109 -37.87 -39.93 1.74
CA GLY A 109 -36.46 -39.88 2.10
C GLY A 109 -35.98 -38.45 2.28
N SER A 110 -36.74 -37.62 3.00
CA SER A 110 -36.30 -36.27 3.37
C SER A 110 -35.26 -36.40 4.48
N GLY A 111 -34.06 -36.85 4.11
CA GLY A 111 -32.88 -36.71 4.95
C GLY A 111 -32.60 -35.23 5.07
N SER A 112 -32.88 -34.66 6.24
CA SER A 112 -32.51 -33.28 6.57
C SER A 112 -31.00 -33.16 6.49
N ARG A 113 -30.49 -32.73 5.33
CA ARG A 113 -29.07 -32.43 5.13
C ARG A 113 -28.72 -31.33 6.14
N PRO A 114 -27.70 -31.54 7.01
CA PRO A 114 -27.23 -30.47 7.88
C PRO A 114 -26.93 -29.23 7.05
N ALA A 115 -27.54 -28.10 7.41
CA ALA A 115 -27.28 -26.83 6.75
C ALA A 115 -25.76 -26.57 6.79
N ALA A 116 -25.18 -26.27 5.63
CA ALA A 116 -23.78 -25.91 5.56
C ALA A 116 -23.54 -24.69 6.49
N PRO A 117 -22.45 -24.69 7.29
CA PRO A 117 -22.15 -23.54 8.13
C PRO A 117 -22.00 -22.30 7.26
N PRO A 118 -22.43 -21.12 7.76
CA PRO A 118 -22.31 -19.88 7.01
C PRO A 118 -20.84 -19.63 6.65
N PRO A 119 -20.56 -19.05 5.47
CA PRO A 119 -19.19 -18.72 5.08
C PRO A 119 -18.57 -17.79 6.11
N ALA A 120 -17.32 -18.07 6.49
CA ALA A 120 -16.57 -17.25 7.42
C ALA A 120 -16.51 -15.79 6.90
N ALA A 121 -16.71 -14.83 7.80
CA ALA A 121 -16.59 -13.42 7.45
C ALA A 121 -15.18 -13.14 6.89
N PRO A 122 -15.05 -12.33 5.83
CA PRO A 122 -13.75 -12.00 5.28
C PRO A 122 -12.91 -11.26 6.33
N PRO A 123 -11.59 -11.53 6.38
CA PRO A 123 -10.72 -10.87 7.32
C PRO A 123 -10.71 -9.34 7.09
N PRO A 124 -10.64 -8.53 8.15
CA PRO A 124 -10.75 -7.09 8.03
C PRO A 124 -9.57 -6.49 7.25
N VAL A 125 -8.35 -6.99 7.49
CA VAL A 125 -7.15 -6.61 6.76
C VAL A 125 -6.60 -7.84 6.06
N THR A 126 -6.32 -7.72 4.77
CA THR A 126 -5.75 -8.79 3.95
C THR A 126 -4.28 -8.50 3.65
N GLY A 127 -3.50 -9.56 3.41
CA GLY A 127 -2.08 -9.46 3.07
C GLY A 127 -1.74 -10.16 1.77
N ARG A 128 -0.81 -9.58 1.01
CA ARG A 128 -0.13 -10.23 -0.12
C ARG A 128 1.37 -10.26 0.12
N TYR A 129 1.93 -11.46 0.14
CA TYR A 129 3.37 -11.67 0.21
C TYR A 129 4.03 -11.35 -1.13
N GLY A 130 5.22 -10.78 -1.07
CA GLY A 130 6.07 -10.52 -2.23
C GLY A 130 7.53 -10.45 -1.84
N VAL A 131 8.41 -10.63 -2.83
CA VAL A 131 9.84 -10.37 -2.70
C VAL A 131 10.13 -9.09 -3.48
N VAL A 132 10.69 -8.09 -2.79
CA VAL A 132 11.03 -6.79 -3.38
C VAL A 132 12.38 -6.88 -4.08
N SER A 133 13.37 -7.49 -3.42
CA SER A 133 14.69 -7.72 -3.98
C SER A 133 15.35 -8.95 -3.34
N SER A 134 16.25 -9.60 -4.06
CA SER A 134 17.06 -10.71 -3.58
C SER A 134 18.52 -10.49 -3.95
N PHE A 135 19.42 -10.89 -3.07
CA PHE A 135 20.86 -10.76 -3.25
C PHE A 135 21.57 -11.96 -2.60
N ASP A 136 22.90 -12.02 -2.74
CA ASP A 136 23.65 -13.14 -2.17
C ASP A 136 23.49 -13.19 -0.65
N GLY A 137 23.05 -14.34 -0.15
CA GLY A 137 22.81 -14.57 1.27
C GLY A 137 21.56 -13.91 1.88
N GLY A 138 20.76 -13.13 1.15
CA GLY A 138 19.60 -12.44 1.73
C GLY A 138 18.59 -11.86 0.74
N PHE A 139 17.49 -11.32 1.28
CA PHE A 139 16.45 -10.70 0.48
C PHE A 139 15.65 -9.68 1.29
N VAL A 140 15.04 -8.72 0.60
CA VAL A 140 13.99 -7.85 1.14
C VAL A 140 12.65 -8.37 0.65
N GLY A 141 11.80 -8.80 1.58
CA GLY A 141 10.42 -9.18 1.32
C GLY A 141 9.44 -8.10 1.75
N GLU A 142 8.21 -8.23 1.30
CA GLU A 142 7.09 -7.41 1.75
C GLU A 142 5.83 -8.24 2.00
N VAL A 143 5.02 -7.76 2.93
CA VAL A 143 3.60 -8.06 2.99
C VAL A 143 2.85 -6.76 2.73
N ARG A 144 2.18 -6.67 1.59
CA ARG A 144 1.31 -5.54 1.26
C ARG A 144 -0.05 -5.76 1.90
N LEU A 145 -0.41 -4.90 2.85
CA LEU A 145 -1.65 -4.94 3.59
C LEU A 145 -2.69 -4.01 2.97
N VAL A 146 -3.95 -4.45 2.96
CA VAL A 146 -5.10 -3.64 2.53
C VAL A 146 -6.25 -3.82 3.52
N ASN A 147 -6.78 -2.70 4.04
CA ASN A 147 -8.01 -2.70 4.82
C ASN A 147 -9.21 -2.56 3.88
N ALA A 148 -9.94 -3.66 3.65
CA ALA A 148 -11.11 -3.67 2.78
C ALA A 148 -12.42 -3.31 3.51
N THR A 149 -12.34 -3.02 4.82
CA THR A 149 -13.52 -2.67 5.61
C THR A 149 -13.84 -1.18 5.55
N GLY A 150 -15.05 -0.82 6.00
CA GLY A 150 -15.49 0.58 6.15
C GLY A 150 -15.02 1.27 7.43
N ALA A 151 -14.19 0.62 8.27
CA ALA A 151 -13.70 1.18 9.53
C ALA A 151 -12.16 1.13 9.59
N ALA A 152 -11.53 2.00 10.38
CA ALA A 152 -10.10 1.90 10.63
C ALA A 152 -9.80 0.62 11.42
N ARG A 153 -8.70 -0.07 11.07
CA ARG A 153 -8.33 -1.36 11.66
C ARG A 153 -6.83 -1.47 11.90
N GLY A 154 -6.46 -1.80 13.13
CA GLY A 154 -5.13 -2.32 13.44
C GLY A 154 -4.93 -3.67 12.77
N TRP A 155 -3.66 -4.05 12.61
CA TRP A 155 -3.29 -5.29 11.91
C TRP A 155 -2.05 -5.93 12.54
N THR A 156 -1.99 -7.25 12.46
CA THR A 156 -0.85 -8.05 12.92
C THR A 156 -0.41 -9.04 11.84
N VAL A 157 0.83 -8.92 11.40
CA VAL A 157 1.46 -9.88 10.50
C VAL A 157 2.22 -10.92 11.30
N ARG A 158 2.06 -12.19 10.94
CA ARG A 158 2.92 -13.29 11.40
C ARG A 158 3.52 -14.01 10.20
N LEU A 159 4.84 -14.21 10.21
CA LEU A 159 5.60 -14.78 9.11
C LEU A 159 6.59 -15.80 9.65
N ALA A 160 6.56 -17.04 9.17
CA ALA A 160 7.41 -18.11 9.69
C ALA A 160 8.55 -18.49 8.72
N PHE A 161 9.78 -18.22 9.14
CA PHE A 161 11.01 -18.69 8.53
C PHE A 161 11.73 -19.61 9.53
N PRO A 162 11.70 -20.94 9.34
CA PRO A 162 12.32 -21.90 10.27
C PRO A 162 13.84 -21.75 10.41
N ARG A 163 14.48 -21.04 9.48
CA ARG A 163 15.91 -20.75 9.45
C ARG A 163 16.13 -19.31 9.02
N GLY A 164 17.33 -18.80 9.31
CA GLY A 164 17.77 -17.47 8.92
C GLY A 164 17.68 -16.45 10.04
N ARG A 165 18.06 -15.22 9.71
CA ARG A 165 18.16 -14.10 10.66
C ARG A 165 17.34 -12.94 10.13
N LEU A 166 16.42 -12.43 10.95
CA LEU A 166 15.80 -11.14 10.69
C LEU A 166 16.82 -10.03 10.98
N VAL A 167 17.13 -9.22 9.97
CA VAL A 167 18.05 -8.09 10.10
C VAL A 167 17.28 -6.80 10.43
N ALA A 168 16.16 -6.58 9.76
CA ALA A 168 15.32 -5.41 9.96
C ALA A 168 13.88 -5.70 9.54
N VAL A 169 12.95 -4.96 10.14
CA VAL A 169 11.54 -4.92 9.76
C VAL A 169 11.04 -3.48 9.90
N TRP A 170 10.33 -2.98 8.89
CA TRP A 170 9.84 -1.61 8.87
C TRP A 170 8.56 -1.49 8.07
N VAL A 171 7.77 -0.48 8.40
CA VAL A 171 6.57 -0.11 7.65
C VAL A 171 6.90 1.02 6.69
N SER A 172 6.54 0.86 5.43
CA SER A 172 6.64 1.92 4.42
C SER A 172 5.30 2.62 4.27
N GLY A 173 5.29 3.95 4.45
CA GLY A 173 4.11 4.80 4.26
C GLY A 173 3.16 4.91 5.46
N ALA A 174 3.57 4.49 6.66
CA ALA A 174 2.81 4.71 7.90
C ALA A 174 3.72 4.74 9.14
N GLU A 175 3.14 5.07 10.28
CA GLU A 175 3.83 5.01 11.57
C GLU A 175 4.28 3.59 11.91
N GLN A 176 5.45 3.50 12.56
CA GLN A 176 6.02 2.21 12.95
C GLN A 176 5.23 1.58 14.10
N GLY A 177 5.10 0.26 14.04
CA GLY A 177 4.54 -0.56 15.10
C GLY A 177 5.62 -1.28 15.91
N ARG A 178 5.23 -2.41 16.50
CA ARG A 178 6.12 -3.25 17.31
C ARG A 178 6.29 -4.61 16.63
N GLY A 179 7.55 -4.95 16.36
CA GLY A 179 7.93 -6.21 15.73
C GLY A 179 8.93 -6.99 16.58
N GLY A 180 8.90 -8.31 16.47
CA GLY A 180 9.89 -9.21 17.06
C GLY A 180 10.01 -10.50 16.26
N PHE A 181 11.19 -11.13 16.32
CA PHE A 181 11.47 -12.42 15.71
C PHE A 181 11.92 -13.41 16.78
N THR A 182 11.07 -14.39 17.06
CA THR A 182 11.31 -15.40 18.09
C THR A 182 10.91 -16.76 17.53
N ASP A 183 11.73 -17.78 17.77
CA ASP A 183 11.48 -19.17 17.35
C ASP A 183 11.14 -19.31 15.85
N GLY A 184 11.83 -18.55 15.00
CA GLY A 184 11.61 -18.59 13.55
C GLY A 184 10.35 -17.85 13.08
N VAL A 185 9.67 -17.10 13.95
CA VAL A 185 8.43 -16.39 13.62
C VAL A 185 8.60 -14.90 13.83
N LEU A 186 8.48 -14.13 12.75
CA LEU A 186 8.31 -12.67 12.80
C LEU A 186 6.86 -12.39 13.17
N THR A 187 6.63 -11.66 14.25
CA THR A 187 5.33 -11.08 14.61
C THR A 187 5.46 -9.58 14.63
N TYR A 188 4.64 -8.89 13.83
CA TYR A 188 4.63 -7.43 13.75
C TYR A 188 3.20 -6.91 13.93
N ARG A 189 2.99 -6.07 14.93
CA ARG A 189 1.72 -5.41 15.22
C ARG A 189 1.81 -3.93 14.82
N SER A 190 0.78 -3.43 14.15
CA SER A 190 0.70 -2.03 13.72
C SER A 190 0.81 -1.04 14.88
N GLY A 191 1.42 0.12 14.62
CA GLY A 191 1.44 1.24 15.57
C GLY A 191 0.18 2.07 15.53
N VAL A 192 -0.44 2.14 14.35
CA VAL A 192 -1.69 2.86 14.07
C VAL A 192 -2.68 1.97 13.34
N ASP A 193 -3.94 2.37 13.39
CA ASP A 193 -4.99 1.73 12.61
C ASP A 193 -4.90 2.16 11.14
N LEU A 194 -5.02 1.19 10.23
CA LEU A 194 -5.08 1.43 8.80
C LEU A 194 -6.49 1.91 8.44
N ALA A 195 -6.58 3.09 7.81
CA ALA A 195 -7.87 3.68 7.41
C ALA A 195 -8.66 2.78 6.42
N PRO A 196 -9.99 2.96 6.30
CA PRO A 196 -10.81 2.26 5.30
C PRO A 196 -10.24 2.40 3.89
N GLY A 197 -10.08 1.30 3.16
CA GLY A 197 -9.53 1.27 1.80
C GLY A 197 -8.04 1.58 1.69
N ALA A 198 -7.36 1.93 2.78
CA ALA A 198 -5.94 2.26 2.74
C ALA A 198 -5.08 1.00 2.60
N SER A 199 -3.85 1.21 2.12
CA SER A 199 -2.85 0.16 1.95
C SER A 199 -1.52 0.60 2.53
N VAL A 200 -0.77 -0.36 3.08
CA VAL A 200 0.57 -0.14 3.62
C VAL A 200 1.46 -1.35 3.32
N ALA A 201 2.77 -1.16 3.23
CA ALA A 201 3.70 -2.26 3.05
C ALA A 201 4.51 -2.49 4.33
N LEU A 202 4.44 -3.70 4.88
CA LEU A 202 5.39 -4.17 5.88
C LEU A 202 6.55 -4.83 5.14
N GLN A 203 7.74 -4.23 5.21
CA GLN A 203 8.94 -4.77 4.61
C GLN A 203 9.86 -5.37 5.67
N PHE A 204 10.62 -6.37 5.26
CA PHE A 204 11.57 -7.04 6.14
C PHE A 204 12.78 -7.52 5.35
N HIS A 205 13.91 -7.53 6.02
CA HIS A 205 15.18 -8.03 5.49
C HIS A 205 15.54 -9.31 6.25
N PHE A 206 15.61 -10.43 5.52
CA PHE A 206 16.12 -11.69 6.02
C PHE A 206 17.44 -12.07 5.35
N GLU A 207 18.32 -12.70 6.12
CA GLU A 207 19.52 -13.36 5.62
C GLU A 207 19.53 -14.85 5.99
N GLN A 208 20.29 -15.65 5.24
CA GLN A 208 20.62 -17.04 5.56
C GLN A 208 19.39 -17.96 5.73
N THR A 209 18.27 -17.63 5.10
CA THR A 209 17.04 -18.45 5.11
C THR A 209 17.14 -19.65 4.18
N GLY A 210 17.99 -19.59 3.14
CA GLY A 210 18.09 -20.59 2.07
C GLY A 210 16.90 -20.58 1.10
N THR A 211 15.88 -19.76 1.36
CA THR A 211 14.67 -19.59 0.55
C THR A 211 14.07 -18.21 0.77
N THR A 212 13.43 -17.65 -0.25
CA THR A 212 12.66 -16.41 -0.14
C THR A 212 11.19 -16.67 0.15
N ARG A 213 10.75 -17.93 0.29
CA ARG A 213 9.36 -18.27 0.65
C ARG A 213 9.25 -18.68 2.11
N PRO A 214 8.41 -18.01 2.92
CA PRO A 214 8.14 -18.45 4.28
C PRO A 214 7.29 -19.71 4.30
N SER A 215 7.40 -20.46 5.39
CA SER A 215 6.55 -21.63 5.65
C SER A 215 5.10 -21.25 5.99
N SER A 216 4.88 -20.05 6.51
CA SER A 216 3.55 -19.47 6.69
C SER A 216 3.57 -17.94 6.67
N CYS A 217 2.47 -17.34 6.22
CA CYS A 217 2.20 -15.91 6.29
C CYS A 217 0.73 -15.71 6.65
N THR A 218 0.46 -14.94 7.70
CA THR A 218 -0.90 -14.56 8.09
C THR A 218 -1.00 -13.10 8.48
N VAL A 219 -2.13 -12.47 8.17
CA VAL A 219 -2.56 -11.16 8.67
C VAL A 219 -3.82 -11.35 9.51
N ASP A 220 -3.76 -11.01 10.79
CA ASP A 220 -4.87 -11.19 11.75
C ASP A 220 -5.46 -12.61 11.73
N GLY A 221 -4.59 -13.61 11.50
CA GLY A 221 -4.96 -15.03 11.41
C GLY A 221 -5.38 -15.51 10.03
N ALA A 222 -5.66 -14.61 9.07
CA ALA A 222 -5.95 -14.99 7.69
C ALA A 222 -4.69 -15.18 6.86
N ALA A 223 -4.64 -16.22 6.04
CA ALA A 223 -3.49 -16.51 5.19
C ALA A 223 -3.22 -15.38 4.18
N CYS A 224 -1.95 -15.04 4.00
CA CYS A 224 -1.54 -14.13 2.94
C CYS A 224 -1.68 -14.81 1.58
N SER A 225 -2.01 -14.03 0.55
CA SER A 225 -1.89 -14.46 -0.84
C SER A 225 -0.43 -14.36 -1.32
N GLY A 226 -0.06 -15.10 -2.37
CA GLY A 226 1.25 -14.97 -3.04
C GLY A 226 2.41 -15.77 -2.43
N LEU A 227 2.12 -16.72 -1.53
CA LEU A 227 3.09 -17.67 -0.97
C LEU A 227 3.58 -18.71 -1.99
#